data_AF-A0A242N4C3-F1
#
_entry.id   AF-A0A242N4C3-F1
#
_cell.length_a   1.000
_cell.length_b   1.000
_cell.length_c   1.000
_cell.angle_alpha   90.00
_cell.angle_beta   90.00
_cell.angle_gamma   90.00
#
_symmetry.space_group_name_H-M   'P 1'
#
loop_
_entity.id
_entity.type
_entity.pdbx_description
1 polymer ?
#
loop_
_entity_poly.entity_id
_entity_poly.type
_entity_poly.pdbx_seq_one_letter_code
_entity_poly.pdbx_strand_id
1 'polypeptide(L)'
;MFIGTIAFLPLVNFHDLPPAGHQVFAIVALGLFHTTFMYILLYGAFKKAATGSIAVLGFVYPLVAVLVDFLAFGKVMNTEQMIGGVLILLSATAYATGFSPQKALRALRLNHEGRKE
;
A
#
# COMPACT_ATOMS: atom_id res chain seq x y z
N MET A 1 -16.64 1.91 -12.35
CA MET A 1 -16.53 2.83 -13.50
C MET A 1 -17.85 3.48 -13.82
N PHE A 2 -18.89 2.74 -14.25
CA PHE A 2 -20.18 3.31 -14.69
C PHE A 2 -20.84 4.29 -13.72
N ILE A 3 -20.94 3.93 -12.43
CA ILE A 3 -21.51 4.80 -11.39
C ILE A 3 -20.69 6.09 -11.25
N GLY A 4 -19.35 5.99 -11.23
CA GLY A 4 -18.47 7.14 -11.17
C GLY A 4 -18.63 8.04 -12.39
N THR A 5 -18.69 7.47 -13.60
CA THR A 5 -18.95 8.23 -14.83
C THR A 5 -20.24 9.03 -14.75
N ILE A 6 -21.34 8.41 -14.30
CA ILE A 6 -22.62 9.10 -14.14
C ILE A 6 -22.53 10.20 -13.07
N ALA A 7 -21.92 9.89 -11.92
CA ALA A 7 -21.79 10.82 -10.81
C ALA A 7 -20.96 12.06 -11.16
N PHE A 8 -19.90 11.91 -11.96
CA PHE A 8 -19.02 13.00 -12.38
C PHE A 8 -19.42 13.65 -13.71
N LEU A 9 -20.34 13.06 -14.49
CA LEU A 9 -20.84 13.63 -15.76
C LEU A 9 -21.28 15.11 -15.67
N PRO A 10 -22.04 15.56 -14.64
CA PRO A 10 -22.45 16.96 -14.55
C PRO A 10 -21.29 17.93 -14.26
N LEU A 11 -20.11 17.43 -13.87
CA LEU A 11 -18.92 18.22 -13.61
C LEU A 11 -17.98 18.29 -14.82
N VAL A 12 -18.28 17.57 -15.91
CA VAL A 12 -17.46 17.55 -17.12
C VAL A 12 -17.67 18.84 -17.91
N ASN A 13 -16.57 19.56 -18.17
CA ASN A 13 -16.55 20.65 -19.14
C ASN A 13 -16.22 20.09 -20.52
N PHE A 14 -17.24 19.93 -21.37
CA PHE A 14 -17.07 19.43 -22.75
C PHE A 14 -16.40 20.43 -23.70
N HIS A 15 -16.23 21.68 -23.28
CA HIS A 15 -15.60 22.72 -24.09
C HIS A 15 -14.08 22.79 -23.92
N ASP A 16 -13.53 22.09 -22.91
CA ASP A 16 -12.11 22.07 -22.59
C ASP A 16 -11.63 20.63 -22.37
N LEU A 17 -11.72 19.83 -23.44
CA LEU A 17 -11.31 18.43 -23.41
C LEU A 17 -9.78 18.31 -23.45
N PRO A 18 -9.20 17.27 -22.81
CA PRO A 18 -7.75 17.09 -22.74
C PRO A 18 -7.11 17.12 -24.14
N PRO A 19 -6.25 18.12 -24.45
CA PRO A 19 -5.71 18.28 -25.80
C PRO A 19 -4.64 17.25 -26.14
N ALA A 20 -4.10 16.54 -25.14
CA ALA A 20 -2.96 15.66 -25.29
C ALA A 20 -3.29 14.20 -24.93
N GLY A 21 -2.82 13.26 -25.77
CA GLY A 21 -3.09 11.83 -25.59
C GLY A 21 -2.62 11.24 -24.25
N HIS A 22 -1.61 11.83 -23.61
CA HIS A 22 -1.13 11.37 -22.30
C HIS A 22 -2.16 11.61 -21.18
N GLN A 23 -2.99 12.66 -21.27
CA GLN A 23 -4.02 12.95 -20.29
C GLN A 23 -5.17 11.94 -20.40
N VAL A 24 -5.57 11.59 -21.63
CA VAL A 24 -6.55 10.53 -21.89
C VAL A 24 -6.03 9.19 -21.40
N PHE A 25 -4.76 8.87 -21.68
CA PHE A 25 -4.13 7.65 -21.17
C PHE A 25 -4.13 7.59 -19.64
N ALA A 26 -3.82 8.70 -18.95
CA ALA A 26 -3.85 8.75 -17.50
C ALA A 26 -5.25 8.46 -16.92
N ILE A 27 -6.31 9.00 -17.54
CA ILE A 27 -7.69 8.72 -17.15
C ILE A 27 -8.03 7.24 -17.34
N VAL A 28 -7.65 6.66 -18.49
CA VAL A 28 -7.88 5.24 -18.78
C VAL A 28 -7.10 4.35 -17.81
N ALA A 29 -5.84 4.68 -17.52
CA ALA A 29 -5.01 3.95 -16.56
C ALA A 29 -5.60 4.00 -15.14
N LEU A 30 -6.05 5.18 -14.69
CA LEU A 30 -6.70 5.32 -13.38
C LEU A 30 -8.01 4.53 -13.31
N GLY A 31 -8.81 4.56 -14.38
CA GLY A 31 -10.10 3.85 -14.42
C GLY A 31 -9.95 2.34 -14.52
N LEU A 32 -9.30 1.86 -15.57
CA LEU A 32 -9.21 0.42 -15.87
C LEU A 32 -8.18 -0.29 -15.00
N PHE A 33 -6.96 0.24 -14.90
CA PHE A 33 -5.88 -0.44 -14.18
C PHE A 33 -6.00 -0.19 -12.67
N HIS A 34 -5.99 1.07 -12.24
CA HIS A 34 -5.93 1.39 -10.81
C HIS A 34 -7.27 1.13 -10.09
N THR A 35 -8.41 1.37 -10.72
CA THR A 35 -9.71 1.15 -10.06
C THR A 35 -10.27 -0.22 -10.36
N THR A 36 -10.48 -0.59 -11.63
CA THR A 36 -11.15 -1.86 -11.95
C THR A 36 -10.26 -3.07 -11.69
N PHE A 37 -9.10 -3.14 -12.34
CA PHE A 37 -8.23 -4.32 -12.27
C PHE A 37 -7.66 -4.51 -10.86
N MET A 38 -7.13 -3.46 -10.25
CA MET A 38 -6.63 -3.53 -8.87
C MET A 38 -7.71 -4.00 -7.89
N TYR A 39 -8.96 -3.50 -7.98
CA TYR A 39 -10.00 -3.89 -7.03
C TYR A 39 -10.47 -5.34 -7.23
N ILE A 40 -10.43 -5.86 -8.46
CA ILE A 40 -10.67 -7.28 -8.72
C ILE A 40 -9.64 -8.14 -7.96
N LEU A 41 -8.36 -7.78 -8.06
CA LEU A 41 -7.29 -8.46 -7.33
C LEU A 41 -7.42 -8.29 -5.81
N LEU A 42 -7.69 -7.06 -5.37
CA LEU A 42 -7.80 -6.70 -3.95
C LEU A 42 -8.93 -7.48 -3.28
N TYR A 43 -10.14 -7.42 -3.83
CA TYR A 43 -11.27 -8.18 -3.27
C TYR A 43 -11.11 -9.69 -3.46
N GLY A 44 -10.41 -10.12 -4.50
CA GLY A 44 -9.99 -11.51 -4.67
C GLY A 44 -9.10 -12.00 -3.51
N ALA A 45 -8.13 -11.19 -3.10
CA ALA A 45 -7.21 -11.46 -2.00
C ALA A 45 -7.89 -11.33 -0.63
N PHE A 46 -8.75 -10.32 -0.45
CA PHE A 46 -9.44 -10.07 0.83
C PHE A 46 -10.33 -11.24 1.25
N LYS A 47 -10.95 -11.94 0.29
CA LYS A 47 -11.74 -13.15 0.59
C LYS A 47 -10.90 -14.31 1.15
N LYS A 48 -9.58 -14.28 0.98
CA LYS A 48 -8.65 -15.35 1.38
C LYS A 48 -7.77 -14.96 2.58
N ALA A 49 -7.61 -13.67 2.85
CA ALA A 49 -6.71 -13.15 3.87
C ALA A 49 -7.43 -12.95 5.21
N ALA A 50 -6.75 -13.23 6.32
CA ALA A 50 -7.23 -12.84 7.64
C ALA A 50 -7.24 -11.31 7.78
N THR A 51 -8.20 -10.77 8.53
CA THR A 51 -8.38 -9.32 8.74
C THR A 51 -7.08 -8.62 9.19
N GLY A 52 -6.30 -9.26 10.07
CA GLY A 52 -5.01 -8.72 10.52
C GLY A 52 -3.97 -8.62 9.40
N SER A 53 -3.95 -9.57 8.46
CA SER A 53 -3.02 -9.55 7.32
C SER A 53 -3.38 -8.45 6.33
N ILE A 54 -4.67 -8.18 6.13
CA ILE A 54 -5.16 -7.10 5.27
C ILE A 54 -4.62 -5.75 5.77
N ALA A 55 -4.69 -5.51 7.08
CA ALA A 55 -4.21 -4.26 7.67
C ALA A 55 -2.68 -4.09 7.50
N VAL A 56 -1.89 -5.13 7.81
CA VAL A 56 -0.42 -5.07 7.71
C VAL A 56 0.03 -4.92 6.26
N LEU A 57 -0.56 -5.67 5.33
CA LEU A 57 -0.24 -5.57 3.91
C LEU A 57 -0.74 -4.26 3.29
N GLY A 58 -1.80 -3.66 3.84
CA GLY A 58 -2.28 -2.33 3.43
C GLY A 58 -1.24 -1.23 3.64
N PHE A 59 -0.36 -1.36 4.65
CA PHE A 59 0.75 -0.42 4.84
C PHE A 59 1.83 -0.51 3.77
N VAL A 60 1.81 -1.50 2.88
CA VAL A 60 2.69 -1.54 1.70
C VAL A 60 2.30 -0.48 0.66
N TYR A 61 1.06 0.03 0.67
CA TYR A 61 0.60 1.01 -0.32
C TYR A 61 1.47 2.30 -0.36
N PRO A 62 1.78 2.97 0.76
CA PRO A 62 2.73 4.09 0.78
C PRO A 62 4.11 3.79 0.17
N LEU A 63 4.64 2.58 0.35
CA LEU A 63 5.93 2.18 -0.25
C LEU A 63 5.83 2.14 -1.77
N VAL A 64 4.77 1.54 -2.30
CA VAL A 64 4.53 1.48 -3.76
C VAL A 64 4.32 2.88 -4.32
N ALA A 65 3.57 3.74 -3.61
CA ALA A 65 3.34 5.12 -4.03
C ALA A 65 4.65 5.91 -4.16
N VAL A 66 5.51 5.87 -3.15
CA VAL A 66 6.83 6.54 -3.17
C VAL A 66 7.74 5.95 -4.24
N LEU A 67 7.74 4.62 -4.42
CA LEU A 67 8.53 3.97 -5.46
C LEU A 67 8.10 4.40 -6.87
N VAL A 68 6.80 4.41 -7.13
CA VAL A 68 6.25 4.89 -8.41
C VAL A 68 6.54 6.38 -8.58
N ASP A 69 6.46 7.17 -7.51
CA ASP A 69 6.77 8.60 -7.55
C ASP A 69 8.24 8.87 -7.94
N PHE A 70 9.15 8.06 -7.41
CA PHE A 70 10.56 8.10 -7.76
C PHE A 70 10.79 7.65 -9.21
N LEU A 71 10.23 6.51 -9.62
CA LEU A 71 10.46 5.93 -10.96
C LEU A 71 9.80 6.71 -12.09
N ALA A 72 8.58 7.20 -11.89
CA ALA A 72 7.79 7.85 -12.93
C ALA A 72 8.01 9.37 -12.99
N PHE A 73 8.28 10.02 -11.85
CA PHE A 73 8.38 11.48 -11.75
C PHE A 73 9.76 11.97 -11.27
N GLY A 74 10.70 11.07 -10.96
CA GLY A 74 12.05 11.45 -10.51
C GLY A 74 12.08 12.11 -9.14
N LYS A 75 11.02 11.95 -8.32
CA LYS A 75 10.95 12.59 -6.99
C LYS A 75 11.94 11.92 -6.03
N VAL A 76 12.87 12.70 -5.51
CA VAL A 76 13.84 12.21 -4.52
C VAL A 76 13.13 11.92 -3.20
N MET A 77 13.37 10.72 -2.65
CA MET A 77 12.87 10.34 -1.33
C MET A 77 13.57 11.14 -0.24
N ASN A 78 12.78 11.71 0.67
CA ASN A 78 13.33 12.32 1.88
C ASN A 78 13.66 11.23 2.93
N THR A 79 14.53 11.57 3.87
CA THR A 79 15.04 10.70 4.93
C THR A 79 13.90 10.09 5.76
N GLU A 80 12.86 10.85 6.08
CA GLU A 80 11.72 10.36 6.86
C GLU A 80 10.90 9.32 6.07
N GLN A 81 10.78 9.47 4.75
CA GLN A 81 10.13 8.48 3.90
C GLN A 81 10.93 7.18 3.83
N MET A 82 12.26 7.27 3.81
CA MET A 82 13.12 6.09 3.88
C MET A 82 12.98 5.36 5.21
N ILE A 83 13.04 6.10 6.33
CA ILE A 83 12.86 5.53 7.67
C ILE A 83 11.48 4.88 7.79
N GLY A 84 10.42 5.58 7.39
CA GLY A 84 9.05 5.05 7.39
C GLY A 84 8.92 3.80 6.52
N GLY A 85 9.52 3.79 5.33
CA GLY A 85 9.54 2.65 4.43
C GLY A 85 10.23 1.42 5.04
N VAL A 86 11.39 1.61 5.68
CA VAL A 86 12.09 0.54 6.40
C VAL A 86 11.24 -0.01 7.54
N LEU A 87 10.60 0.86 8.34
CA LEU A 87 9.74 0.43 9.45
C LEU A 87 8.53 -0.37 8.98
N ILE A 88 7.93 0.00 7.84
CA ILE A 88 6.83 -0.77 7.22
C ILE A 88 7.33 -2.15 6.81
N LEU A 89 8.45 -2.24 6.10
CA LEU A 89 9.02 -3.53 5.65
C LEU A 89 9.39 -4.45 6.81
N LEU A 90 9.98 -3.89 7.88
CA LEU A 90 10.28 -4.62 9.10
C LEU A 90 9.01 -5.15 9.76
N SER A 91 7.97 -4.32 9.86
CA SER A 91 6.69 -4.70 10.45
C SER A 91 6.00 -5.81 9.64
N ALA A 92 5.99 -5.69 8.31
CA ALA A 92 5.43 -6.70 7.42
C ALA A 92 6.20 -8.03 7.51
N THR A 93 7.53 -7.98 7.60
CA THR A 93 8.39 -9.17 7.74
C THR A 93 8.18 -9.84 9.10
N ALA A 94 8.12 -9.05 10.18
CA ALA A 94 7.84 -9.55 11.52
C ALA A 94 6.47 -10.24 11.58
N TYR A 95 5.45 -9.64 10.95
CA TYR A 95 4.13 -10.25 10.85
C TYR A 95 4.15 -11.55 10.05
N ALA A 96 4.78 -11.56 8.86
CA ALA A 96 4.84 -12.74 7.98
C ALA A 96 5.59 -13.92 8.61
N THR A 97 6.59 -13.65 9.46
CA THR A 97 7.37 -14.68 10.17
C THR A 97 6.74 -15.12 11.49
N GLY A 98 5.63 -14.50 11.91
CA GLY A 98 5.00 -14.78 13.20
C GLY A 98 5.80 -14.28 14.40
N PHE A 99 6.74 -13.35 14.18
CA PHE A 99 7.54 -12.76 15.25
C PHE A 99 6.65 -12.05 16.26
N SER A 100 6.80 -12.41 17.53
CA SER A 100 6.08 -11.80 18.65
C SER A 100 7.09 -11.18 19.61
N PRO A 101 7.10 -9.84 19.76
CA PRO A 101 7.97 -9.15 20.71
C PRO A 101 7.76 -9.65 22.15
N GLN A 102 6.52 -9.99 22.50
CA GLN A 102 6.17 -10.51 23.82
C GLN A 102 6.82 -11.89 24.09
N LYS A 103 6.82 -12.78 23.10
CA LYS A 103 7.48 -14.09 23.23
C LYS A 103 9.00 -13.93 23.36
N ALA A 104 9.61 -13.04 22.58
CA ALA A 104 11.03 -12.75 22.65
C ALA A 104 11.42 -12.15 24.02
N LEU A 105 10.67 -11.17 24.51
CA LEU A 105 10.89 -10.56 25.83
C LEU A 105 10.71 -11.57 26.98
N ARG A 106 9.72 -12.47 26.87
CA ARG A 106 9.50 -13.52 27.86
C ARG A 106 10.66 -14.54 27.88
N ALA A 107 11.15 -14.94 26.72
CA ALA A 107 12.31 -15.83 26.61
C ALA A 107 13.58 -15.20 27.22
N LEU A 108 13.81 -13.90 27.01
CA LEU A 108 14.93 -13.18 27.60
C LEU A 108 14.82 -13.08 29.13
N ARG A 109 13.62 -12.85 29.68
CA ARG A 109 13.40 -12.82 31.13
C ARG A 109 13.68 -14.17 31.79
N LEU A 110 13.20 -15.27 31.21
CA LEU A 110 13.43 -16.62 31.74
C LEU A 110 14.92 -17.01 31.71
N ASN A 111 15.67 -16.57 30.69
CA ASN A 111 17.11 -16.80 30.59
C ASN A 111 17.92 -16.00 31.64
N HIS A 112 17.38 -14.88 32.14
CA HIS A 112 18.00 -14.10 33.21
C HIS A 112 17.70 -14.67 34.61
N GLU A 113 16.56 -15.34 34.81
CA GLU A 113 16.21 -16.00 36.07
C GLU A 113 16.95 -17.33 36.25
N GLY A 114 17.04 -18.16 35.20
CA GLY A 114 17.77 -19.44 35.24
C GLY A 114 19.30 -19.34 35.31
N ARG A 115 19.86 -18.12 35.31
CA ARG A 115 21.31 -17.84 35.42
C ARG A 115 21.75 -17.47 36.84
N LYS A 116 20.80 -17.39 37.78
CA LYS A 116 21.03 -17.01 39.19
C LYS A 116 21.00 -18.19 40.16
N GLU A 117 20.75 -19.41 39.66
CA GLU A 117 20.93 -20.67 40.37
C GLU A 117 22.24 -21.34 39.92
#